data_AF-A0A7X9KZA3-F1
#
_entry.id   AF-A0A7X9KZA3-F1
#
_cell.length_a   1.000
_cell.length_b   1.000
_cell.length_c   1.000
_cell.angle_alpha   90.00
_cell.angle_beta   90.00
_cell.angle_gamma   90.00
#
_symmetry.space_group_name_H-M   'P 1'
#
loop_
_entity.id
_entity.type
_entity.pdbx_description
1 polymer ?
#
loop_
_entity_poly.entity_id
_entity_poly.type
_entity_poly.pdbx_seq_one_letter_code
_entity_poly.pdbx_strand_id
1 'polypeptide(L)' 'PIVPVMLYDARVAAEFADRMLEKGVYVIGFSFPVVPKDKARIRTQISAGHSKEDLDFAIKCFCEVKEEMGL' A
#
# COMPACT_ATOMS: atom_id res chain seq x y z
N PRO A 1 -3.63 -3.91 14.02
CA PRO A 1 -3.29 -2.47 14.09
C PRO A 1 -3.22 -1.86 12.68
N ILE A 2 -3.55 -0.57 12.52
CA ILE A 2 -3.53 0.10 11.22
C ILE A 2 -2.18 0.81 11.03
N VAL A 3 -1.52 0.60 9.89
CA VAL A 3 -0.29 1.30 9.51
C VAL A 3 -0.50 1.95 8.14
N PRO A 4 -0.63 3.29 8.06
CA PRO A 4 -0.82 3.99 6.80
C PRO A 4 0.51 4.19 6.06
N VAL A 5 0.53 3.95 4.76
CA VAL A 5 1.62 4.33 3.84
C VAL A 5 1.14 5.51 3.00
N MET A 6 1.76 6.67 3.21
CA MET A 6 1.32 7.93 2.61
C MET A 6 1.84 8.08 1.19
N LEU A 7 0.94 8.30 0.23
CA LEU A 7 1.28 8.56 -1.18
C LEU A 7 0.80 9.93 -1.65
N TYR A 8 -0.11 10.56 -0.89
CA TYR A 8 -0.67 11.89 -1.04
C TYR A 8 -1.49 12.12 -2.33
N ASP A 9 -1.20 11.43 -3.44
CA ASP A 9 -1.98 11.50 -4.67
C ASP A 9 -2.90 10.28 -4.86
N ALA A 10 -4.13 10.53 -5.31
CA ALA A 10 -5.16 9.49 -5.44
C ALA A 10 -4.89 8.51 -6.59
N ARG A 11 -4.33 8.97 -7.72
CA ARG A 11 -3.99 8.11 -8.86
C ARG A 11 -2.79 7.25 -8.52
N VAL A 12 -1.76 7.85 -7.92
CA VAL A 12 -0.58 7.13 -7.42
C VAL A 12 -1.00 6.06 -6.43
N ALA A 13 -1.90 6.36 -5.49
CA ALA A 13 -2.36 5.38 -4.51
C ALA A 13 -3.18 4.22 -5.12
N ALA A 14 -3.96 4.48 -6.17
CA ALA A 14 -4.70 3.44 -6.89
C ALA A 14 -3.74 2.53 -7.67
N GLU A 15 -2.85 3.13 -8.47
CA GLU A 15 -1.88 2.39 -9.27
C GLU A 15 -0.92 1.56 -8.39
N PHE A 16 -0.48 2.12 -7.25
CA PHE A 16 0.34 1.39 -6.30
C PHE A 16 -0.38 0.15 -5.76
N ALA A 17 -1.68 0.28 -5.45
CA ALA A 17 -2.47 -0.85 -4.96
C ALA A 17 -2.66 -1.94 -6.02
N ASP A 18 -2.90 -1.56 -7.27
CA ASP A 18 -3.04 -2.49 -8.39
C ASP A 18 -1.74 -3.28 -8.63
N ARG A 19 -0.58 -2.62 -8.66
CA ARG A 19 0.73 -3.28 -8.80
C ARG A 19 1.08 -4.18 -7.62
N MET A 20 0.72 -3.79 -6.40
CA MET A 20 0.90 -4.65 -5.22
C MET A 20 0.07 -5.92 -5.32
N LEU A 21 -1.16 -5.83 -5.84
CA LEU A 21 -2.01 -6.98 -6.09
C LEU A 21 -1.42 -7.91 -7.16
N GLU A 22 -0.83 -7.37 -8.23
CA GLU A 22 -0.10 -8.17 -9.23
C GLU A 22 1.08 -8.93 -8.63
N LYS A 23 1.75 -8.36 -7.61
CA LYS A 23 2.80 -9.03 -6.84
C LYS A 23 2.27 -9.98 -5.76
N GLY A 24 0.96 -10.20 -5.67
CA GLY A 24 0.34 -11.13 -4.74
C GLY A 24 0.05 -10.56 -3.35
N VAL A 25 0.16 -9.24 -3.17
CA VAL A 25 -0.09 -8.56 -1.89
C VAL A 25 -1.31 -7.65 -2.02
N TYR A 26 -2.44 -8.11 -1.50
CA TYR A 26 -3.68 -7.35 -1.56
C TYR A 26 -3.68 -6.18 -0.57
N VAL A 27 -3.72 -4.96 -1.10
CA VAL A 27 -3.83 -3.72 -0.33
C VAL A 27 -4.85 -2.78 -0.98
N ILE A 28 -5.39 -1.85 -0.19
CA ILE A 28 -6.37 -0.87 -0.67
C ILE A 28 -5.85 0.55 -0.46
N GLY A 29 -5.87 1.32 -1.55
CA GLY A 29 -5.70 2.76 -1.54
C GLY A 29 -6.96 3.48 -1.08
N PHE A 30 -6.79 4.42 -0.16
CA PHE A 30 -7.84 5.32 0.31
C PHE A 30 -7.61 6.70 -0.27
N SER A 31 -8.63 7.25 -0.92
CA SER A 31 -8.65 8.59 -1.50
C SER A 31 -9.96 9.32 -1.13
N PHE A 32 -10.14 10.54 -1.61
CA PHE A 32 -11.37 11.30 -1.41
C PHE A 32 -12.58 10.52 -1.96
N PRO A 33 -13.74 10.48 -1.27
CA PRO A 33 -14.12 11.25 -0.07
C PRO A 33 -13.74 10.61 1.28
N VAL A 34 -13.13 9.42 1.28
CA VAL A 34 -12.85 8.67 2.52
C VAL A 34 -11.71 9.31 3.31
N VAL A 35 -10.77 9.95 2.63
CA VAL A 35 -9.72 10.79 3.22
C VAL A 35 -9.72 12.17 2.56
N PRO A 36 -9.20 13.23 3.22
CA PRO A 36 -9.08 14.54 2.60
C PRO A 36 -8.34 14.48 1.26
N LYS A 37 -8.63 15.44 0.37
CA LYS A 37 -7.86 15.63 -0.86
C LYS A 37 -6.37 15.77 -0.53
N ASP A 38 -5.54 15.30 -1.45
CA ASP A 38 -4.07 15.34 -1.32
C ASP A 38 -3.50 14.59 -0.10
N LYS A 39 -4.30 13.69 0.50
CA LYS A 39 -3.93 12.82 1.63
C LYS A 39 -4.21 11.35 1.33
N ALA A 40 -4.15 10.97 0.06
CA ALA A 40 -4.31 9.58 -0.34
C ALA A 40 -3.22 8.69 0.27
N ARG A 41 -3.58 7.45 0.61
CA ARG A 41 -2.69 6.51 1.33
C ARG A 41 -3.13 5.08 1.14
N ILE A 42 -2.17 4.15 1.19
CA ILE A 42 -2.47 2.74 1.38
C ILE A 42 -2.70 2.48 2.87
N ARG A 43 -3.78 1.78 3.23
CA ARG A 43 -4.02 1.36 4.62
C ARG A 43 -3.66 -0.10 4.78
N THR A 44 -2.55 -0.38 5.47
CA THR A 44 -2.22 -1.76 5.84
C THR A 44 -2.80 -2.09 7.21
N GLN A 45 -3.24 -3.33 7.39
CA GLN A 45 -3.82 -3.82 8.64
C GLN A 45 -3.08 -5.06 9.08
N ILE A 46 -2.14 -4.86 10.00
CA ILE A 46 -1.33 -5.95 10.54
C ILE A 46 -2.15 -6.68 11.59
N SER A 47 -2.09 -8.01 11.56
CA SER A 47 -2.70 -8.91 12.53
C SER A 47 -1.67 -9.92 13.03
N ALA A 48 -1.92 -10.53 14.19
CA ALA A 48 -1.09 -11.61 14.73
C ALA A 48 -1.10 -12.90 13.88
N GLY A 49 -1.94 -12.97 12.84
CA GLY A 49 -1.98 -14.08 11.90
C GLY A 49 -0.92 -14.01 10.80
N HIS A 50 -0.20 -12.90 10.66
CA HIS A 50 0.92 -12.81 9.71
C HIS A 50 2.18 -13.38 10.34
N SER A 51 2.84 -14.28 9.63
CA SER A 51 4.20 -14.73 9.94
C SER A 51 5.22 -13.62 9.66
N LYS A 52 6.46 -13.84 10.09
CA LYS A 52 7.53 -12.89 9.78
C LYS A 52 7.84 -12.91 8.28
N GLU A 53 7.78 -14.08 7.67
CA GLU A 53 7.96 -14.26 6.22
C GLU A 53 6.90 -13.52 5.41
N ASP A 54 5.63 -13.50 5.86
CA ASP A 54 4.56 -12.72 5.20
C ASP A 54 4.87 -11.23 5.22
N LEU A 55 5.37 -10.72 6.36
CA LEU A 55 5.72 -9.33 6.52
C LEU A 55 6.94 -8.95 5.67
N ASP A 56 7.97 -9.79 5.66
CA ASP A 56 9.18 -9.57 4.87
C ASP A 56 8.86 -9.60 3.36
N PHE A 57 7.98 -10.52 2.92
CA PHE A 57 7.46 -10.56 1.56
C PHE A 57 6.70 -9.29 1.19
N ALA A 58 5.76 -8.86 2.03
CA ALA A 58 4.99 -7.64 1.80
C ALA A 58 5.92 -6.42 1.68
N ILE A 59 6.88 -6.26 2.61
CA ILE A 59 7.85 -5.17 2.60
C ILE A 59 8.66 -5.16 1.30
N LYS A 60 9.16 -6.34 0.87
CA LYS A 60 9.88 -6.47 -0.40
C LYS A 60 9.03 -6.00 -1.58
N CYS A 61 7.78 -6.43 -1.69
CA CYS A 61 6.87 -5.98 -2.75
C CYS A 61 6.63 -4.47 -2.70
N PHE A 62 6.44 -3.89 -1.51
CA PHE A 62 6.29 -2.44 -1.34
C PHE A 62 7.53 -1.67 -1.84
N CYS A 63 8.73 -2.17 -1.55
CA CYS A 63 9.98 -1.58 -2.06
C CYS A 63 10.08 -1.66 -3.58
N GLU A 64 9.81 -2.83 -4.17
CA GLU A 64 9.86 -3.02 -5.62
C GLU A 64 8.86 -2.12 -6.35
N VAL A 65 7.59 -2.06 -5.91
CA VAL A 65 6.58 -1.20 -6.55
C VAL A 65 6.98 0.28 -6.44
N LYS A 66 7.52 0.70 -5.30
CA LYS A 66 8.00 2.07 -5.11
C LYS A 66 9.09 2.41 -6.14
N GLU A 67 10.08 1.53 -6.32
CA GLU A 67 11.15 1.71 -7.29
C GLU A 67 10.63 1.73 -8.74
N GLU A 68 9.73 0.80 -9.10
CA GLU A 68 9.12 0.71 -10.43
C GLU A 68 8.27 1.94 -10.80
N MET A 69 7.71 2.63 -9.79
CA MET A 69 6.92 3.85 -9.97
C MET A 69 7.76 5.13 -9.88
N GLY A 70 9.03 5.04 -9.46
CA GLY A 70 9.90 6.20 -9.29
C GLY A 70 9.46 7.15 -8.16
N LEU A 71 8.91 6.60 -7.08
CA LEU A 71 8.40 7.34 -5.91
C LEU A 71 9.44 7.55 -4.79
#